data_AF-A0A6P1TT01-F1
#
_entry.id   AF-A0A6P1TT01-F1
#
_cell.length_a   1.000
_cell.length_b   1.000
_cell.length_c   1.000
_cell.angle_alpha   90.00
_cell.angle_beta   90.00
_cell.angle_gamma   90.00
#
_symmetry.space_group_name_H-M   'P 1'
#
loop_
_entity.id
_entity.type
_entity.pdbx_description
1 polymer ?
#
loop_
_entity_poly.entity_id
_entity_poly.type
_entity_poly.pdbx_seq_one_letter_code
_entity_poly.pdbx_strand_id
1 'polypeptide(L)'
;MREDYYDAVFEAAKGLAERVRQITGLSSDGGELFQKAFAKGDPYLFFNSMQTDSEKSEFTGVKELLEAIFHLARNPAAHTPKINWRVEETKALDILTLISFAHKYLDECHRMPNK
;
A
#
# COMPACT_ATOMS: atom_id res chain seq x y z
N MET A 1 18.12 22.90 8.16
CA MET A 1 16.94 22.35 7.47
C MET A 1 16.44 21.23 8.37
N ARG A 2 15.17 21.23 8.83
CA ARG A 2 14.64 19.98 9.44
C ARG A 2 14.47 19.03 8.27
N GLU A 3 15.16 17.89 8.29
CA GLU A 3 14.88 16.80 7.36
C GLU A 3 13.50 16.26 7.73
N ASP A 4 12.47 16.76 7.04
CA ASP A 4 11.11 16.37 7.30
C ASP A 4 10.80 15.11 6.47
N TYR A 5 11.28 13.96 6.95
CA TYR A 5 11.04 12.65 6.33
C TYR A 5 9.56 12.30 6.23
N TYR A 6 8.68 13.04 6.92
CA TYR A 6 7.24 12.89 6.81
C TYR A 6 6.77 13.00 5.36
N ASP A 7 7.20 14.05 4.64
CA ASP A 7 6.72 14.29 3.28
C ASP A 7 7.18 13.16 2.35
N ALA A 8 8.41 12.68 2.52
CA ALA A 8 8.93 11.55 1.75
C ALA A 8 8.14 10.26 2.01
N VAL A 9 7.91 9.90 3.28
CA VAL A 9 7.14 8.70 3.65
C VAL A 9 5.68 8.82 3.20
N PHE A 10 5.08 10.00 3.35
CA PHE A 10 3.70 10.27 2.99
C PHE A 10 3.46 10.18 1.48
N GLU A 11 4.32 10.81 0.67
CA GLU A 11 4.23 10.74 -0.79
C GLU A 11 4.55 9.33 -1.30
N ALA A 12 5.52 8.63 -0.69
CA ALA A 12 5.82 7.24 -1.04
C ALA A 12 4.61 6.31 -0.77
N ALA A 13 3.90 6.50 0.35
CA ALA A 13 2.70 5.73 0.65
C ALA A 13 1.54 6.03 -0.32
N LYS A 14 1.38 7.28 -0.78
CA LYS A 14 0.42 7.61 -1.84
C LYS A 14 0.76 6.93 -3.16
N GLY A 15 2.05 6.79 -3.47
CA GLY A 15 2.53 6.08 -4.65
C GLY A 15 2.03 4.64 -4.75
N LEU A 16 1.87 3.94 -3.61
CA LEU A 16 1.28 2.58 -3.59
C LEU A 16 -0.18 2.58 -4.05
N ALA A 17 -1.01 3.48 -3.50
CA ALA A 17 -2.40 3.60 -3.90
C ALA A 17 -2.52 3.99 -5.38
N GLU A 18 -1.64 4.88 -5.85
CA GLU A 18 -1.61 5.27 -7.26
C GLU A 18 -1.26 4.09 -8.18
N ARG A 19 -0.26 3.28 -7.82
CA ARG A 19 0.08 2.07 -8.58
C ARG A 19 -1.07 1.07 -8.62
N VAL A 20 -1.78 0.85 -7.51
CA VAL A 20 -2.96 -0.01 -7.50
C VAL A 20 -4.04 0.54 -8.43
N ARG A 21 -4.29 1.85 -8.45
CA ARG A 21 -5.23 2.46 -9.42
C ARG A 21 -4.79 2.28 -10.86
N GLN A 22 -3.51 2.44 -11.16
CA GLN A 22 -2.97 2.24 -12.52
C GLN A 22 -3.16 0.81 -13.01
N ILE A 23 -2.97 -0.19 -12.13
CA ILE A 23 -3.19 -1.61 -12.46
C ILE A 23 -4.67 -1.90 -12.63
N THR A 24 -5.51 -1.44 -11.69
CA THR A 24 -6.91 -1.88 -11.59
C THR A 24 -7.92 -1.03 -12.35
N GLY A 25 -7.59 0.23 -12.65
CA GLY A 25 -8.52 1.23 -13.18
C GLY A 25 -9.52 1.78 -12.14
N LEU A 26 -9.40 1.40 -10.86
CA LEU A 26 -10.27 1.89 -9.80
C LEU A 26 -10.01 3.38 -9.51
N SER A 27 -11.05 4.10 -9.06
CA SER A 27 -10.97 5.50 -8.65
C SER A 27 -11.11 5.71 -7.14
N SER A 28 -11.34 4.64 -6.37
CA SER A 28 -11.38 4.69 -4.90
C SER A 28 -10.00 4.97 -4.30
N ASP A 29 -9.97 5.27 -3.00
CA ASP A 29 -8.75 5.60 -2.26
C ASP A 29 -8.67 4.88 -0.90
N GLY A 30 -7.47 4.83 -0.33
CA GLY A 30 -7.20 4.22 0.97
C GLY A 30 -7.65 2.76 1.10
N GLY A 31 -8.14 2.39 2.29
CA GLY A 31 -8.53 1.01 2.59
C GLY A 31 -9.56 0.46 1.60
N GLU A 32 -10.52 1.28 1.16
CA GLU A 32 -11.54 0.86 0.18
C GLU A 32 -10.91 0.42 -1.15
N LEU A 33 -9.88 1.12 -1.62
CA LEU A 33 -9.14 0.75 -2.83
C LEU A 33 -8.51 -0.64 -2.69
N PHE A 34 -7.79 -0.89 -1.59
CA PHE A 34 -7.11 -2.16 -1.39
C PHE A 34 -8.09 -3.32 -1.16
N GLN A 35 -9.17 -3.10 -0.41
CA GLN A 35 -10.21 -4.11 -0.23
C GLN A 35 -10.88 -4.50 -1.53
N LYS A 36 -11.20 -3.53 -2.41
CA LYS A 36 -11.78 -3.82 -3.74
C LYS A 36 -10.77 -4.49 -4.66
N ALA A 37 -9.55 -3.98 -4.74
CA ALA A 37 -8.52 -4.50 -5.64
C ALA A 37 -8.16 -5.97 -5.34
N PHE A 38 -8.09 -6.33 -4.06
CA PHE A 38 -7.71 -7.66 -3.58
C PHE A 38 -8.89 -8.46 -3.02
N ALA A 39 -10.11 -8.22 -3.51
CA ALA A 39 -11.29 -8.97 -3.06
C ALA A 39 -11.20 -10.44 -3.50
N LYS A 40 -11.06 -11.40 -2.58
CA LYS A 40 -10.83 -12.83 -2.92
C LYS A 40 -11.83 -13.44 -3.92
N GLY A 41 -13.07 -12.99 -3.93
CA GLY A 41 -14.11 -13.50 -4.82
C GLY A 41 -14.22 -12.79 -6.17
N ASP A 42 -13.75 -11.54 -6.25
CA ASP A 42 -13.87 -10.70 -7.46
C ASP A 42 -12.74 -9.64 -7.50
N PRO A 43 -11.47 -10.07 -7.52
CA PRO A 43 -10.35 -9.14 -7.43
C PRO A 43 -10.18 -8.38 -8.75
N TYR A 44 -9.48 -7.26 -8.70
CA TYR A 44 -9.12 -6.48 -9.89
C TYR A 44 -7.71 -6.75 -10.39
N LEU A 45 -6.89 -7.40 -9.57
CA LEU A 45 -5.53 -7.79 -9.92
C LEU A 45 -5.19 -9.18 -9.39
N PHE A 46 -4.10 -9.74 -9.90
CA PHE A 46 -3.50 -10.98 -9.43
C PHE A 46 -1.98 -10.93 -9.62
N PHE A 47 -1.23 -11.67 -8.79
CA PHE A 47 0.22 -11.87 -8.95
C PHE A 47 0.64 -13.34 -8.75
N ASN A 48 -0.28 -14.20 -8.32
CA ASN A 48 -0.10 -15.64 -8.23
C ASN A 48 -1.37 -16.37 -8.72
N SER A 49 -1.40 -17.70 -8.64
CA SER A 49 -2.51 -18.49 -9.21
C SER A 49 -3.75 -18.59 -8.31
N MET A 50 -3.62 -18.19 -7.04
CA MET A 50 -4.63 -18.30 -5.97
C MET A 50 -5.29 -19.70 -5.84
N GLN A 51 -4.60 -20.77 -6.24
CA GLN A 51 -5.17 -22.13 -6.20
C GLN A 51 -5.05 -22.73 -4.79
N THR A 52 -3.89 -22.57 -4.18
CA THR A 52 -3.55 -23.13 -2.87
C THR A 52 -3.90 -22.17 -1.73
N ASP A 53 -4.04 -22.71 -0.51
CA ASP A 53 -4.29 -21.90 0.68
C ASP A 53 -3.09 -21.00 1.01
N SER A 54 -1.86 -21.43 0.68
CA SER A 54 -0.66 -20.62 0.80
C SER A 54 -0.71 -19.39 -0.12
N GLU A 55 -1.04 -19.57 -1.40
CA GLU A 55 -1.16 -18.45 -2.35
C GLU A 55 -2.28 -17.47 -1.98
N LYS A 56 -3.42 -17.99 -1.51
CA LYS A 56 -4.52 -17.16 -1.02
C LYS A 56 -4.12 -16.38 0.23
N SER A 57 -3.33 -16.97 1.11
CA SER A 57 -2.81 -16.32 2.31
C SER A 57 -1.81 -15.22 1.95
N GLU A 58 -0.91 -15.48 1.00
CA GLU A 58 0.02 -14.48 0.47
C GLU A 58 -0.71 -13.31 -0.19
N PHE A 59 -1.71 -13.60 -1.04
CA PHE A 59 -2.56 -12.57 -1.65
C PHE A 59 -3.27 -11.70 -0.60
N THR A 60 -3.71 -12.31 0.50
CA THR A 60 -4.30 -11.60 1.64
C THR A 60 -3.25 -10.74 2.36
N GLY A 61 -2.06 -11.29 2.58
CA GLY A 61 -0.96 -10.62 3.26
C GLY A 61 -0.50 -9.36 2.53
N VAL A 62 -0.43 -9.39 1.19
CA VAL A 62 -0.10 -8.20 0.39
C VAL A 62 -1.15 -7.10 0.56
N LYS A 63 -2.44 -7.46 0.54
CA LYS A 63 -3.52 -6.50 0.81
C LYS A 63 -3.36 -5.87 2.19
N GLU A 64 -3.18 -6.69 3.22
CA GLU A 64 -3.07 -6.22 4.61
C GLU A 64 -1.80 -5.37 4.83
N LEU A 65 -0.69 -5.70 4.16
CA LEU A 65 0.53 -4.90 4.16
C LEU A 65 0.27 -3.50 3.58
N LEU A 66 -0.41 -3.41 2.44
CA LEU A 66 -0.76 -2.12 1.82
C LEU A 66 -1.65 -1.29 2.75
N GLU A 67 -2.66 -1.90 3.35
CA GLU A 67 -3.52 -1.23 4.32
C GLU A 67 -2.75 -0.76 5.57
N ALA A 68 -1.87 -1.60 6.11
CA ALA A 68 -1.05 -1.25 7.27
C ALA A 68 -0.12 -0.07 6.98
N ILE A 69 0.60 -0.10 5.85
CA ILE A 69 1.46 1.02 5.41
C ILE A 69 0.63 2.28 5.29
N PHE A 70 -0.54 2.20 4.65
CA PHE A 70 -1.36 3.37 4.39
C PHE A 70 -1.94 3.96 5.68
N HIS A 71 -2.36 3.12 6.63
CA HIS A 71 -2.78 3.58 7.96
C HIS A 71 -1.61 4.17 8.76
N LEU A 72 -0.42 3.56 8.74
CA LEU A 72 0.75 4.05 9.49
C LEU A 72 1.31 5.37 8.93
N ALA A 73 1.40 5.49 7.60
CA ALA A 73 2.03 6.62 6.94
C ALA A 73 1.06 7.78 6.68
N ARG A 74 -0.22 7.51 6.38
CA ARG A 74 -1.22 8.54 6.06
C ARG A 74 -1.99 9.05 7.28
N ASN A 75 -2.22 8.21 8.30
CA ASN A 75 -3.08 8.57 9.44
C ASN A 75 -2.49 9.40 10.60
N PRO A 76 -1.20 9.82 10.64
CA PRO A 76 -0.75 10.59 11.80
C PRO A 76 -1.07 12.09 11.75
N ALA A 77 -1.23 12.68 10.56
CA ALA A 77 -1.56 14.10 10.42
C ALA A 77 -3.06 14.43 10.56
N ALA A 78 -3.94 13.42 10.49
CA ALA A 78 -5.38 13.63 10.66
C ALA A 78 -5.78 13.86 12.13
N HIS A 79 -4.97 13.38 13.07
CA HIS A 79 -5.26 13.47 14.51
C HIS A 79 -4.22 14.28 15.31
N THR A 80 -3.07 14.65 14.70
CA THR A 80 -2.02 15.43 15.38
C THR A 80 -1.36 16.42 14.41
N PRO A 81 -1.13 17.70 14.78
CA PRO A 81 -0.44 18.66 13.92
C PRO A 81 0.96 18.19 13.50
N LYS A 82 1.32 18.40 12.21
CA LYS A 82 2.62 18.04 11.61
C LYS A 82 3.85 18.47 12.43
N ILE A 83 3.75 19.59 13.16
CA ILE A 83 4.79 20.10 14.07
C ILE A 83 5.24 19.08 15.14
N ASN A 84 4.36 18.16 15.53
CA ASN A 84 4.64 17.15 16.56
C ASN A 84 5.13 15.81 15.97
N TRP A 85 5.18 15.69 14.65
CA TRP A 85 5.63 14.48 13.97
C TRP A 85 7.15 14.51 13.79
N ARG A 86 7.89 14.20 14.87
CA ARG A 86 9.31 13.90 14.77
C ARG A 86 9.47 12.42 14.45
N VAL A 87 9.49 12.07 13.16
CA VAL A 87 9.97 10.74 12.77
C VAL A 87 11.49 10.76 12.85
N GLU A 88 12.02 9.94 13.76
CA GLU A 88 13.42 9.53 13.75
C GLU A 88 13.75 8.97 12.36
N GLU A 89 14.87 9.38 11.77
CA GLU A 89 15.33 8.97 10.44
C GLU A 89 15.22 7.44 10.24
N THR A 90 15.64 6.66 11.25
CA THR A 90 15.54 5.19 11.24
C THR A 90 14.11 4.70 11.00
N LYS A 91 13.12 5.31 11.66
CA LYS A 91 11.71 4.93 11.47
C LYS A 91 11.22 5.30 10.07
N ALA A 92 11.70 6.39 9.49
CA ALA A 92 11.40 6.70 8.10
C ALA A 92 11.98 5.65 7.15
N LEU A 93 13.24 5.26 7.35
CA LEU A 93 13.90 4.23 6.55
C LEU A 93 13.20 2.87 6.65
N ASP A 94 12.75 2.48 7.83
CA ASP A 94 11.98 1.24 8.04
C ASP A 94 10.67 1.25 7.25
N ILE A 95 9.92 2.36 7.32
CA ILE A 95 8.65 2.51 6.57
C ILE A 95 8.93 2.52 5.06
N LEU A 96 9.95 3.24 4.60
CA LEU A 96 10.33 3.26 3.19
C LEU A 96 10.77 1.88 2.69
N THR A 97 11.38 1.06 3.55
CA THR A 97 11.73 -0.32 3.24
C THR A 97 10.48 -1.19 3.06
N LEU A 98 9.48 -1.03 3.92
CA LEU A 98 8.18 -1.71 3.77
C LEU A 98 7.45 -1.26 2.49
N ILE A 99 7.46 0.04 2.18
CA ILE A 99 6.89 0.57 0.93
C ILE A 99 7.60 -0.01 -0.28
N SER A 100 8.93 -0.06 -0.27
CA SER A 100 9.74 -0.67 -1.33
C SER A 100 9.40 -2.14 -1.51
N PHE A 101 9.22 -2.89 -0.41
CA PHE A 101 8.81 -4.29 -0.47
C PHE A 101 7.40 -4.47 -1.05
N ALA A 102 6.42 -3.65 -0.64
CA ALA A 102 5.08 -3.69 -1.22
C ALA A 102 5.08 -3.34 -2.72
N HIS A 103 5.93 -2.42 -3.14
CA HIS A 103 6.12 -2.08 -4.54
C HIS A 103 6.62 -3.26 -5.38
N LYS A 104 7.48 -4.13 -4.85
CA LYS A 104 7.95 -5.34 -5.56
C LYS A 104 6.80 -6.30 -5.85
N TYR A 105 5.88 -6.50 -4.92
CA TYR A 105 4.66 -7.28 -5.20
C TYR A 105 3.79 -6.63 -6.27
N LEU A 106 3.68 -5.30 -6.26
CA LEU A 106 2.93 -4.59 -7.30
C LEU A 106 3.59 -4.66 -8.68
N ASP A 107 4.91 -4.85 -8.76
CA ASP A 107 5.62 -5.09 -10.03
C ASP A 107 5.20 -6.43 -10.67
N GLU A 108 4.81 -7.41 -9.85
CA GLU A 108 4.36 -8.74 -10.27
C GLU A 108 2.83 -8.80 -10.50
N CYS A 109 2.11 -7.72 -10.19
CA CYS A 109 0.66 -7.67 -10.33
C CYS A 109 0.23 -7.39 -11.77
N HIS A 110 -0.82 -8.09 -12.19
CA HIS A 110 -1.49 -7.91 -13.47
C HIS A 110 -2.98 -7.65 -13.26
N ARG A 111 -3.59 -6.83 -14.13
CA ARG A 111 -5.04 -6.59 -14.13
C ARG A 111 -5.78 -7.88 -14.46
N MET A 112 -6.88 -8.15 -13.75
CA MET A 112 -7.76 -9.26 -14.09
C MET A 112 -8.36 -9.07 -15.49
N PRO A 113 -8.33 -10.07 -16.39
CA PRO A 113 -8.79 -9.93 -17.77
C PRO A 113 -10.24 -9.47 -17.94
N ASN A 114 -11.08 -9.72 -16.93
CA ASN A 114 -12.52 -9.45 -16.96
C ASN A 114 -12.92 -8.12 -16.28
N LYS A 115 -11.96 -7.23 -16.02
CA LYS A 115 -12.17 -5.94 -15.33
C LYS A 115 -11.80 -4.76 -16.20
#